data_AF-A0A0Q8DGT6-F1
#
_entry.id   AF-A0A0Q8DGT6-F1
#
_cell.length_a   1.000
_cell.length_b   1.000
_cell.length_c   1.000
_cell.angle_alpha   90.00
_cell.angle_beta   90.00
_cell.angle_gamma   90.00
#
_symmetry.space_group_name_H-M   'P 1'
#
loop_
_entity.id
_entity.type
_entity.pdbx_description
1 polymer ?
#
loop_
_entity_poly.entity_id
_entity_poly.type
_entity_poly.pdbx_seq_one_letter_code
_entity_poly.pdbx_strand_id
1 'polypeptide(L)'
;MRGSSWGIMEKLINHMRQFTYVNCWYISNHESAAMWKLYAQTNEAIAIQTTYEKLHMLMPNECFIGELNYIDYKNDVIDLYNAFNPHMIKRNSFSHERELRALIQDNKASSKATPDGKGSMHDYSAINEKFGIPVEVNPTDLIHSICVAPMSPKWFKQLVKEICINHGFDEKSIIVSELEDEPY
;
A
#
# COMPACT_ATOMS: atom_id res chain seq x y z
N MET A 1 -5.04 -32.00 -5.25
CA MET A 1 -5.53 -31.98 -6.64
C MET A 1 -6.40 -30.75 -6.81
N ARG A 2 -6.10 -29.88 -7.79
CA ARG A 2 -6.90 -28.68 -8.08
C ARG A 2 -8.21 -29.13 -8.76
N GLY A 3 -9.36 -28.91 -8.12
CA GLY A 3 -10.68 -29.26 -8.66
C GLY A 3 -11.25 -28.20 -9.60
N SER A 4 -12.45 -28.42 -10.14
CA SER A 4 -13.16 -27.47 -11.03
C SER A 4 -13.47 -26.12 -10.35
N SER A 5 -13.76 -26.12 -9.05
CA SER A 5 -13.93 -24.90 -8.24
C SER A 5 -12.68 -24.03 -8.17
N TRP A 6 -11.49 -24.66 -8.19
CA TRP A 6 -10.21 -23.95 -8.20
C TRP A 6 -10.04 -23.11 -9.46
N GLY A 7 -10.33 -23.67 -10.64
CA GLY A 7 -10.18 -22.94 -11.91
C GLY A 7 -11.12 -21.73 -12.03
N ILE A 8 -12.32 -21.82 -11.46
CA ILE A 8 -13.27 -20.70 -11.41
C ILE A 8 -12.74 -19.58 -10.50
N MET A 9 -12.26 -19.91 -9.30
CA MET A 9 -11.70 -18.94 -8.37
C MET A 9 -10.43 -18.29 -8.93
N GLU A 10 -9.55 -19.06 -9.56
CA GLU A 10 -8.33 -18.53 -10.20
C GLU A 10 -8.68 -17.56 -11.32
N LYS A 11 -9.68 -17.88 -12.16
CA LYS A 11 -10.17 -16.97 -13.21
C LYS A 11 -10.80 -15.70 -12.63
N LEU A 12 -11.59 -15.83 -11.56
CA LEU A 12 -12.19 -14.70 -10.86
C LEU A 12 -11.11 -13.78 -10.28
N ILE A 13 -10.16 -14.34 -9.52
CA ILE A 13 -9.05 -13.58 -8.92
C ILE A 13 -8.26 -12.85 -10.01
N ASN A 14 -7.88 -13.56 -11.09
CA ASN A 14 -7.10 -12.95 -12.17
C ASN A 14 -7.84 -11.79 -12.85
N HIS A 15 -9.15 -11.92 -13.07
CA HIS A 15 -9.95 -10.85 -13.63
C HIS A 15 -10.15 -9.70 -12.64
N MET A 16 -10.35 -10.00 -11.34
CA MET A 16 -10.49 -9.01 -10.28
C MET A 16 -9.22 -8.20 -10.00
N ARG A 17 -8.04 -8.71 -10.38
CA ARG A 17 -6.77 -7.96 -10.23
C ARG A 17 -6.83 -6.56 -10.85
N GLN A 18 -7.51 -6.39 -11.99
CA GLN A 18 -7.62 -5.09 -12.62
C GLN A 18 -8.57 -4.15 -11.87
N PHE A 19 -9.45 -4.67 -11.00
CA PHE A 19 -10.39 -3.92 -10.17
C PHE A 19 -9.94 -3.81 -8.70
N THR A 20 -8.76 -4.34 -8.35
CA THR A 20 -8.17 -4.22 -7.03
C THR A 20 -7.06 -3.16 -7.05
N TYR A 21 -7.22 -2.13 -6.23
CA TYR A 21 -6.26 -1.04 -6.07
C TYR A 21 -5.53 -1.19 -4.75
N VAL A 22 -4.20 -1.04 -4.79
CA VAL A 22 -3.32 -1.29 -3.65
C VAL A 22 -2.41 -0.08 -3.44
N ASN A 23 -2.33 0.38 -2.20
CA ASN A 23 -1.40 1.38 -1.73
C ASN A 23 -0.55 0.76 -0.59
N CYS A 24 0.76 0.63 -0.80
CA CYS A 24 1.67 -0.06 0.12
C CYS A 24 2.48 0.93 0.97
N TRP A 25 2.65 0.59 2.25
CA TRP A 25 3.48 1.30 3.22
C TRP A 25 4.46 0.32 3.86
N TYR A 26 5.61 0.84 4.30
CA TYR A 26 6.52 0.13 5.19
C TYR A 26 6.07 0.34 6.64
N ILE A 27 5.75 -0.73 7.39
CA ILE A 27 5.39 -0.62 8.80
C ILE A 27 6.53 -1.10 9.70
N SER A 28 7.06 -0.19 10.52
CA SER A 28 8.14 -0.46 11.48
C SER A 28 8.23 0.65 12.51
N ASN A 29 8.77 0.32 13.70
CA ASN A 29 9.13 1.31 14.71
C ASN A 29 10.52 1.91 14.48
N HIS A 30 11.27 1.38 13.50
CA HIS A 30 12.64 1.78 13.19
C HIS A 30 12.81 1.97 11.69
N GLU A 31 13.71 2.88 11.32
CA GLU A 31 14.16 3.04 9.95
C GLU A 31 14.87 1.79 9.42
N SER A 32 14.86 1.64 8.10
CA SER A 32 15.56 0.55 7.43
C SER A 32 16.47 1.11 6.33
N ALA A 33 17.78 0.96 6.54
CA ALA A 33 18.78 1.29 5.52
C ALA A 33 18.53 0.52 4.21
N ALA A 34 18.00 -0.70 4.29
CA ALA A 34 17.62 -1.48 3.11
C ALA A 34 16.46 -0.83 2.36
N MET A 35 15.43 -0.32 3.05
CA MET A 35 14.29 0.35 2.42
C MET A 35 14.71 1.67 1.76
N TRP A 36 15.55 2.47 2.42
CA TRP A 36 16.13 3.66 1.80
C TRP A 36 16.86 3.31 0.51
N LYS A 37 17.75 2.30 0.55
CA LYS A 37 18.48 1.85 -0.63
C LYS A 37 17.58 1.33 -1.76
N LEU A 38 16.50 0.63 -1.43
CA LEU A 38 15.58 0.06 -2.42
C LEU A 38 14.68 1.11 -3.08
N TYR A 39 14.19 2.09 -2.32
CA TYR A 39 13.13 3.00 -2.78
C TYR A 39 13.60 4.42 -3.08
N ALA A 40 14.59 4.98 -2.37
CA ALA A 40 15.03 6.34 -2.62
C ALA A 40 15.81 6.47 -3.94
N GLN A 41 16.66 5.50 -4.25
CA GLN A 41 17.58 5.45 -5.41
C GLN A 41 18.58 6.62 -5.52
N THR A 42 18.34 7.73 -4.82
CA THR A 42 19.18 8.92 -4.69
C THR A 42 19.28 9.31 -3.21
N ASN A 43 20.16 10.27 -2.90
CA ASN A 43 20.24 10.83 -1.55
C ASN A 43 19.22 11.97 -1.36
N GLU A 44 18.62 12.50 -2.42
CA GLU A 44 17.58 13.53 -2.39
C GLU A 44 16.19 12.91 -2.31
N ALA A 45 15.90 12.24 -1.20
CA ALA A 45 14.63 11.56 -0.99
C ALA A 45 14.01 11.89 0.37
N ILE A 46 12.69 11.68 0.45
CA ILE A 46 11.94 11.78 1.69
C ILE A 46 11.11 10.51 1.89
N ALA A 47 10.84 10.19 3.14
CA ALA A 47 9.83 9.23 3.54
C ALA A 47 8.68 10.00 4.18
N ILE A 48 7.48 9.80 3.65
CA ILE A 48 6.25 10.23 4.30
C ILE A 48 5.94 9.21 5.39
N GLN A 49 5.70 9.68 6.60
CA GLN A 49 5.34 8.83 7.73
C GLN A 49 3.93 9.17 8.21
N THR A 50 3.17 8.13 8.54
CA THR A 50 1.84 8.24 9.15
C THR A 50 1.70 7.15 10.21
N THR A 51 0.62 7.19 11.00
CA THR A 51 0.27 6.10 11.91
C THR A 51 -0.83 5.25 11.29
N TYR A 52 -0.93 3.98 11.72
CA TYR A 52 -2.02 3.11 11.29
C TYR A 52 -3.38 3.76 11.54
N GLU A 53 -3.56 4.38 12.71
CA GLU A 53 -4.79 5.06 13.09
C GLU A 53 -5.16 6.21 12.15
N LYS A 54 -4.20 7.12 11.85
CA LYS A 54 -4.42 8.23 10.91
C LYS A 54 -4.79 7.71 9.52
N LEU A 55 -4.03 6.75 9.01
CA LEU A 55 -4.28 6.15 7.71
C LEU A 55 -5.68 5.53 7.67
N HIS A 56 -6.04 4.72 8.67
CA HIS A 56 -7.35 4.06 8.76
C HIS A 56 -8.50 5.06 8.82
N MET A 57 -8.40 6.13 9.63
CA MET A 57 -9.46 7.12 9.75
C MET A 57 -9.72 7.93 8.48
N LEU A 58 -8.70 8.09 7.62
CA LEU A 58 -8.79 8.89 6.39
C LEU A 58 -9.16 8.05 5.17
N MET A 59 -9.06 6.72 5.25
CA MET A 59 -9.45 5.85 4.16
C MET A 59 -10.98 5.65 4.13
N PRO A 60 -11.58 5.41 2.95
CA PRO A 60 -13.00 5.14 2.85
C PRO A 60 -13.36 3.79 3.52
N ASN A 61 -14.62 3.61 3.91
CA ASN A 61 -15.08 2.44 4.66
C ASN A 61 -14.84 1.10 3.91
N GLU A 62 -14.85 1.12 2.59
CA GLU A 62 -14.54 -0.03 1.73
C GLU A 62 -13.04 -0.36 1.64
N CYS A 63 -12.17 0.46 2.23
CA CYS A 63 -10.75 0.22 2.27
C CYS A 63 -10.40 -0.78 3.37
N PHE A 64 -9.74 -1.87 2.96
CA PHE A 64 -9.13 -2.82 3.88
C PHE A 64 -7.67 -2.45 4.10
N ILE A 65 -7.25 -2.31 5.36
CA ILE A 65 -5.85 -2.04 5.72
C ILE A 65 -5.30 -3.19 6.56
N GLY A 66 -4.22 -3.81 6.09
CA GLY A 66 -3.60 -4.93 6.80
C GLY A 66 -2.14 -5.19 6.44
N GLU A 67 -1.44 -5.87 7.33
CA GLU A 67 -0.08 -6.35 7.09
C GLU A 67 -0.08 -7.56 6.15
N LEU A 68 1.02 -7.72 5.42
CA LEU A 68 1.19 -8.85 4.52
C LEU A 68 1.52 -10.15 5.25
N ASN A 69 0.88 -11.23 4.79
CA ASN A 69 1.29 -12.57 5.13
C ASN A 69 2.39 -13.03 4.16
N TYR A 70 3.59 -13.25 4.70
CA TYR A 70 4.70 -13.79 3.93
C TYR A 70 4.68 -15.32 4.00
N ILE A 71 4.69 -15.98 2.84
CA ILE A 71 4.53 -17.43 2.74
C ILE A 71 5.59 -18.08 1.82
N ASP A 72 5.80 -19.37 2.03
CA ASP A 72 6.48 -20.26 1.08
C ASP A 72 5.44 -20.91 0.16
N TYR A 73 5.33 -20.41 -1.06
CA TYR A 73 4.41 -20.92 -2.09
C TYR A 73 4.59 -22.41 -2.43
N LYS A 74 5.70 -23.05 -2.03
CA LYS A 74 5.90 -24.49 -2.22
C LYS A 74 5.21 -25.33 -1.16
N ASN A 75 5.16 -24.82 0.08
CA ASN A 75 4.79 -25.60 1.26
C ASN A 75 3.48 -25.11 1.91
N ASP A 76 3.15 -23.84 1.75
CA ASP A 76 2.00 -23.23 2.40
C ASP A 76 0.73 -23.33 1.54
N VAL A 77 -0.42 -23.49 2.22
CA VAL A 77 -1.73 -23.51 1.58
C VAL A 77 -2.29 -22.10 1.52
N ILE A 78 -2.58 -21.64 0.31
CA ILE A 78 -3.26 -20.36 0.10
C ILE A 78 -4.77 -20.60 0.17
N ASP A 79 -5.43 -19.97 1.15
CA ASP A 79 -6.88 -19.91 1.18
C ASP A 79 -7.39 -18.95 0.10
N LEU A 80 -7.94 -19.49 -0.99
CA LEU A 80 -8.50 -18.71 -2.08
C LEU A 80 -9.97 -18.34 -1.87
N TYR A 81 -10.62 -18.77 -0.78
CA TYR A 81 -12.01 -18.39 -0.49
C TYR A 81 -12.15 -16.94 -0.02
N ASN A 82 -11.06 -16.33 0.44
CA ASN A 82 -10.98 -14.90 0.67
C ASN A 82 -10.39 -14.19 -0.56
N ALA A 83 -11.22 -13.39 -1.25
CA ALA A 83 -10.83 -12.65 -2.45
C ALA A 83 -9.70 -11.63 -2.21
N PHE A 84 -9.43 -11.24 -0.95
CA PHE A 84 -8.31 -10.38 -0.59
C PHE A 84 -6.98 -11.12 -0.45
N ASN A 85 -7.00 -12.41 -0.10
CA ASN A 85 -5.78 -13.17 0.19
C ASN A 85 -4.73 -13.10 -0.93
N PRO A 86 -5.09 -13.24 -2.23
CA PRO A 86 -4.11 -13.11 -3.32
C PRO A 86 -3.38 -11.76 -3.35
N HIS A 87 -3.97 -10.72 -2.76
CA HIS A 87 -3.44 -9.37 -2.67
C HIS A 87 -2.80 -9.04 -1.32
N MET A 88 -2.89 -9.96 -0.35
CA MET A 88 -2.33 -9.80 1.01
C MET A 88 -1.25 -10.84 1.33
N ILE A 89 -0.80 -11.60 0.32
CA ILE A 89 0.29 -12.57 0.43
C ILE A 89 1.49 -12.19 -0.45
N LYS A 90 2.70 -12.48 0.04
CA LYS A 90 3.95 -12.32 -0.72
C LYS A 90 4.94 -13.41 -0.37
N ARG A 91 5.96 -13.63 -1.21
CA ARG A 91 7.00 -14.65 -0.94
C ARG A 91 7.85 -14.25 0.26
N ASN A 92 8.25 -15.23 1.06
CA ASN A 92 9.15 -15.03 2.21
C ASN A 92 10.42 -14.21 1.91
N SER A 93 10.98 -14.30 0.70
CA SER A 93 12.15 -13.51 0.29
C SER A 93 11.94 -11.98 0.36
N PHE A 94 10.69 -11.51 0.40
CA PHE A 94 10.33 -10.10 0.49
C PHE A 94 9.88 -9.67 1.90
N SER A 95 10.02 -10.53 2.92
CA SER A 95 9.58 -10.22 4.29
C SER A 95 10.24 -8.98 4.90
N HIS A 96 11.44 -8.64 4.42
CA HIS A 96 12.15 -7.42 4.80
C HIS A 96 11.41 -6.12 4.45
N GLU A 97 10.48 -6.17 3.46
CA GLU A 97 9.67 -5.02 3.08
C GLU A 97 8.56 -4.68 4.06
N ARG A 98 8.23 -5.57 5.02
CA ARG A 98 7.20 -5.35 6.07
C ARG A 98 6.01 -4.51 5.58
N GLU A 99 5.36 -4.99 4.53
CA GLU A 99 4.33 -4.22 3.84
C GLU A 99 3.03 -4.18 4.65
N LEU A 100 2.51 -2.97 4.84
CA LEU A 100 1.11 -2.70 5.17
C LEU A 100 0.41 -2.24 3.89
N ARG A 101 -0.73 -2.83 3.53
CA ARG A 101 -1.50 -2.45 2.35
C ARG A 101 -2.83 -1.86 2.72
N ALA A 102 -3.13 -0.68 2.18
CA ALA A 102 -4.48 -0.17 2.02
C ALA A 102 -5.02 -0.66 0.66
N LEU A 103 -6.16 -1.33 0.67
CA LEU A 103 -6.70 -2.06 -0.47
C LEU A 103 -8.16 -1.69 -0.68
N ILE A 104 -8.53 -1.35 -1.91
CA ILE A 104 -9.92 -1.14 -2.31
C ILE A 104 -10.21 -2.02 -3.53
N GLN A 105 -11.36 -2.70 -3.53
CA GLN A 105 -11.78 -3.56 -4.63
C GLN A 105 -13.10 -3.04 -5.22
N ASP A 106 -13.08 -2.61 -6.48
CA ASP A 106 -14.26 -2.11 -7.21
C ASP A 106 -15.10 -3.28 -7.76
N ASN A 107 -15.82 -3.94 -6.85
CA ASN A 107 -16.73 -5.04 -7.19
C ASN A 107 -17.94 -4.60 -8.02
N LYS A 108 -18.25 -3.30 -8.04
CA LYS A 108 -19.41 -2.77 -8.77
C LYS A 108 -19.10 -2.70 -10.27
N ALA A 109 -17.91 -2.22 -10.64
CA ALA A 109 -17.49 -2.11 -12.03
C ALA A 109 -17.37 -3.47 -12.73
N SER A 110 -17.15 -4.55 -11.98
CA SER A 110 -17.08 -5.92 -12.47
C SER A 110 -18.38 -6.71 -12.26
N SER A 111 -19.52 -6.05 -12.01
CA SER A 111 -20.81 -6.71 -11.78
C SER A 111 -21.85 -6.37 -12.83
N LYS A 112 -22.71 -7.33 -13.16
CA LYS A 112 -23.92 -7.15 -13.99
C LYS A 112 -25.14 -7.82 -13.38
N ALA A 113 -26.33 -7.39 -13.75
CA ALA A 113 -27.58 -8.02 -13.30
C ALA A 113 -27.67 -9.48 -13.77
N THR A 114 -28.25 -10.34 -12.94
CA THR A 114 -28.59 -11.70 -13.34
C THR A 114 -29.69 -11.70 -14.41
N PRO A 115 -29.78 -12.73 -15.28
CA PRO A 115 -30.80 -12.79 -16.33
C PRO A 115 -32.25 -12.70 -15.82
N ASP A 116 -32.49 -13.14 -14.58
CA ASP A 116 -33.80 -13.04 -13.92
C ASP A 116 -34.04 -11.70 -13.22
N GLY A 117 -33.05 -10.79 -13.24
CA GLY A 117 -33.11 -9.46 -12.64
C GLY A 117 -33.10 -9.44 -11.10
N LYS A 118 -32.90 -10.58 -10.45
CA LYS A 118 -33.05 -10.71 -8.98
C LYS A 118 -31.74 -10.59 -8.20
N GLY A 119 -30.60 -10.45 -8.88
CA GLY A 119 -29.31 -10.31 -8.23
C GLY A 119 -28.23 -9.76 -9.16
N SER A 120 -26.99 -9.84 -8.69
CA SER A 120 -25.78 -9.47 -9.44
C SER A 120 -24.87 -10.69 -9.63
N MET A 121 -24.23 -10.77 -10.79
CA MET A 121 -23.16 -11.72 -11.07
C MET A 121 -21.91 -10.99 -11.55
N HIS A 122 -20.76 -11.66 -11.44
CA HIS A 122 -19.50 -11.17 -11.96
C HIS A 122 -19.52 -11.07 -13.49
N ASP A 123 -19.15 -9.92 -14.03
CA ASP A 123 -19.03 -9.68 -15.46
C ASP A 123 -17.58 -9.84 -15.93
N TYR A 124 -17.25 -11.04 -16.42
CA TYR A 124 -15.92 -11.33 -16.97
C TYR A 124 -15.57 -10.54 -18.24
N SER A 125 -16.54 -9.88 -18.89
CA SER A 125 -16.26 -8.98 -20.03
C SER A 125 -15.91 -7.55 -19.61
N ALA A 126 -16.11 -7.18 -18.34
CA ALA A 126 -15.73 -5.85 -17.87
C ALA A 126 -14.22 -5.66 -17.98
N ILE A 127 -13.80 -4.50 -18.49
CA ILE A 127 -12.41 -4.09 -18.63
C ILE A 127 -12.22 -2.83 -17.79
N ASN A 128 -11.17 -2.80 -16.98
CA ASN A 128 -10.86 -1.61 -16.20
C ASN A 128 -9.84 -0.72 -16.93
N GLU A 129 -10.28 0.48 -17.29
CA GLU A 129 -9.43 1.50 -17.92
C GLU A 129 -8.74 2.42 -16.88
N LYS A 130 -9.11 2.30 -15.60
CA LYS A 130 -8.54 3.11 -14.53
C LYS A 130 -7.19 2.53 -14.09
N PHE A 131 -6.18 3.39 -13.96
CA PHE A 131 -4.87 3.04 -13.38
C PHE A 131 -4.84 3.08 -11.84
N GLY A 132 -5.82 3.75 -11.24
CA GLY A 132 -5.94 3.95 -9.81
C GLY A 132 -7.28 4.62 -9.47
N ILE A 133 -7.59 4.69 -8.18
CA ILE A 133 -8.70 5.50 -7.67
C ILE A 133 -8.15 6.60 -6.78
N PRO A 134 -8.52 7.88 -7.02
CA PRO A 134 -8.13 8.95 -6.13
C PRO A 134 -8.92 8.81 -4.82
N VAL A 135 -8.21 8.87 -3.70
CA VAL A 135 -8.79 9.03 -2.37
C VAL A 135 -8.41 10.44 -1.92
N GLU A 136 -9.40 11.29 -1.75
CA GLU A 136 -9.18 12.66 -1.32
C GLU A 136 -8.80 12.68 0.17
N VAL A 137 -7.62 13.23 0.45
CA VAL A 137 -7.08 13.38 1.81
C VAL A 137 -6.44 14.75 1.93
N ASN A 138 -6.56 15.36 3.10
CA ASN A 138 -5.76 16.52 3.43
C ASN A 138 -4.36 16.04 3.91
N PRO A 139 -3.26 16.46 3.27
CA PRO A 139 -1.92 16.02 3.65
C PRO A 139 -1.58 16.27 5.12
N THR A 140 -2.04 17.36 5.73
CA THR A 140 -1.74 17.66 7.14
C THR A 140 -2.42 16.68 8.12
N ASP A 141 -3.53 16.08 7.70
CA ASP A 141 -4.24 15.10 8.51
C ASP A 141 -3.57 13.73 8.39
N LEU A 142 -3.15 13.36 7.16
CA LEU A 142 -2.50 12.10 6.86
C LEU A 142 -1.07 12.03 7.40
N ILE A 143 -0.26 13.03 7.11
CA ILE A 143 1.18 12.99 7.37
C ILE A 143 1.40 13.27 8.86
N HIS A 144 2.09 12.36 9.53
CA HIS A 144 2.55 12.54 10.90
C HIS A 144 3.91 13.24 10.92
N SER A 145 4.83 12.79 10.06
CA SER A 145 6.15 13.37 9.88
C SER A 145 6.68 13.14 8.48
N ILE A 146 7.66 13.95 8.10
CA ILE A 146 8.41 13.85 6.85
C ILE A 146 9.87 13.61 7.24
N CYS A 147 10.38 12.42 6.93
CA CYS A 147 11.76 12.06 7.21
C CYS A 147 12.62 12.29 5.96
N VAL A 148 13.69 13.07 6.09
CA VAL A 148 14.64 13.32 5.01
C VAL A 148 15.70 12.22 5.02
N ALA A 149 15.95 11.64 3.83
CA ALA A 149 16.84 10.49 3.66
C ALA A 149 18.25 10.72 4.25
N PRO A 150 18.91 9.66 4.74
CA PRO A 150 20.26 9.78 5.25
C PRO A 150 21.21 10.22 4.14
N MET A 151 22.25 10.98 4.52
CA MET A 151 23.25 11.54 3.60
C MET A 151 22.70 12.55 2.58
N SER A 152 21.47 13.04 2.80
CA SER A 152 20.90 14.13 1.99
C SER A 152 21.78 15.38 2.08
N PRO A 153 22.06 16.08 0.96
CA PRO A 153 22.83 17.31 1.00
C PRO A 153 22.09 18.40 1.77
N LYS A 154 22.82 19.30 2.44
CA LYS A 154 22.25 20.35 3.30
C LYS A 154 21.21 21.23 2.58
N TRP A 155 21.45 21.54 1.31
CA TRP A 155 20.52 22.35 0.51
C TRP A 155 19.17 21.64 0.33
N PHE A 156 19.17 20.30 0.20
CA PHE A 156 17.94 19.52 0.03
C PHE A 156 17.14 19.47 1.34
N LYS A 157 17.82 19.27 2.48
CA LYS A 157 17.20 19.36 3.81
C LYS A 157 16.52 20.71 4.02
N GLN A 158 17.20 21.79 3.65
CA GLN A 158 16.65 23.15 3.75
C GLN A 158 15.47 23.36 2.80
N LEU A 159 15.57 22.89 1.55
CA LEU A 159 14.48 22.97 0.58
C LEU A 159 13.22 22.24 1.05
N VAL A 160 13.36 20.98 1.51
CA VAL A 160 12.25 20.20 2.05
C VAL A 160 11.62 20.95 3.23
N LYS A 161 12.45 21.47 4.13
CA LYS A 161 11.99 22.24 5.29
C LYS A 161 11.14 23.44 4.89
N GLU A 162 11.63 24.25 3.96
CA GLU A 162 10.92 25.45 3.47
C GLU A 162 9.60 25.10 2.79
N ILE A 163 9.59 24.07 1.93
CA ILE A 163 8.36 23.60 1.26
C ILE A 163 7.33 23.16 2.30
N CYS A 164 7.72 22.33 3.27
CA CYS A 164 6.80 21.80 4.27
C CYS A 164 6.19 22.91 5.13
N ILE A 165 7.00 23.86 5.61
CA ILE A 165 6.51 25.01 6.40
C ILE A 165 5.53 25.86 5.57
N ASN A 166 5.86 26.15 4.31
CA ASN A 166 4.98 26.92 3.42
C ASN A 166 3.65 26.22 3.13
N HIS A 167 3.59 24.90 3.28
CA HIS A 167 2.38 24.08 3.12
C HIS A 167 1.70 23.73 4.46
N GLY A 168 2.08 24.37 5.56
CA GLY A 168 1.38 24.27 6.84
C GLY A 168 1.85 23.13 7.75
N PHE A 169 3.00 22.51 7.47
CA PHE A 169 3.61 21.54 8.38
C PHE A 169 4.44 22.24 9.45
N ASP A 170 4.31 21.78 10.69
CA ASP A 170 5.17 22.21 11.78
C ASP A 170 6.62 21.77 11.50
N GLU A 171 7.57 22.66 11.78
CA GLU A 171 9.00 22.36 11.60
C GLU A 171 9.43 21.09 12.35
N LYS A 172 8.84 20.82 13.52
CA LYS A 172 9.12 19.63 14.34
C LYS A 172 8.69 18.31 13.70
N SER A 173 7.79 18.35 12.72
CA SER A 173 7.36 17.17 11.96
C SER A 173 8.34 16.80 10.84
N ILE A 174 9.36 17.63 10.60
CA ILE A 174 10.35 17.47 9.55
C ILE A 174 11.61 16.95 10.22
N ILE A 175 11.85 15.64 10.10
CA ILE A 175 12.95 14.96 10.78
C ILE A 175 14.04 14.58 9.77
N VAL A 176 15.27 14.49 10.25
CA VAL A 176 16.37 13.89 9.49
C VAL A 176 16.48 12.43 9.92
N SER A 177 16.84 11.55 8.99
CA SER A 177 17.03 10.12 9.28
C SER A 177 17.98 9.90 10.46
N GLU A 178 17.55 9.07 11.41
CA GLU A 178 18.34 8.62 12.57
C GLU A 178 19.59 7.82 12.14
N LEU A 179 19.61 7.33 10.89
CA LEU A 179 20.78 6.66 10.32
C LEU A 179 21.96 7.62 10.07
N GLU A 180 21.78 8.93 10.23
CA GLU A 180 22.88 9.90 10.27
C GLU A 180 23.50 10.08 11.65
N ASP A 181 22.82 9.64 12.71
CA ASP A 181 23.32 9.81 14.07
C ASP A 181 24.56 8.93 14.29
N GLU A 182 25.59 9.49 14.94
CA GLU A 182 26.73 8.67 15.36
C GLU A 182 26.26 7.68 16.44
N PRO A 183 26.69 6.41 16.36
CA PRO A 183 26.20 5.37 17.26
C PRO A 183 26.73 5.47 18.71
N TYR A 184 27.46 6.54 19.06
CA TYR A 184 28.08 6.77 20.37
C TYR A 184 28.11 8.25 20.77
#